data_AF-A0A137QWX3-F1
#
_entry.id   AF-A0A137QWX3-F1
#
_cell.length_a   1.000
_cell.length_b   1.000
_cell.length_c   1.000
_cell.angle_alpha   90.00
_cell.angle_beta   90.00
_cell.angle_gamma   90.00
#
_symmetry.space_group_name_H-M   'P 1'
#
loop_
_entity.id
_entity.type
_entity.pdbx_description
1 polymer ?
#
loop_
_entity_poly.entity_id
_entity_poly.type
_entity_poly.pdbx_seq_one_letter_code
_entity_poly.pdbx_strand_id
1 'polypeptide(L)' 'MKYLIRWKGYSLSDDTWEWEDNLEYSGELLREYKNANKLLQDNAGTRFKPIK' A
#
# COMPACT_ATOMS: atom_id res chain seq x y z
N MET A 1 0.14 5.47 -5.07
CA MET A 1 -1.30 5.62 -4.78
C MET A 1 -1.49 6.15 -3.37
N LYS A 2 -2.65 6.72 -3.03
CA LYS A 2 -2.99 7.11 -1.65
C LYS A 2 -4.05 6.20 -1.07
N TYR A 3 -3.96 5.93 0.23
CA TYR A 3 -4.93 5.13 0.98
C TYR A 3 -5.43 5.92 2.18
N LEU A 4 -6.70 5.76 2.51
CA LEU A 4 -7.27 6.30 3.74
C LEU A 4 -6.99 5.32 4.88
N ILE A 5 -6.30 5.78 5.92
CA ILE A 5 -5.85 4.94 7.03
C ILE A 5 -6.72 5.16 8.25
N ARG A 6 -7.27 4.06 8.77
CA ARG A 6 -7.90 4.02 10.10
C ARG A 6 -6.85 3.77 11.17
N TRP A 7 -6.56 4.77 11.98
CA TRP A 7 -5.61 4.66 13.06
C TRP A 7 -6.21 3.94 14.29
N LYS A 8 -5.47 2.99 14.86
CA LYS A 8 -5.92 2.25 16.05
C LYS A 8 -6.00 3.18 17.25
N GLY A 9 -7.17 3.23 17.90
CA GLY A 9 -7.41 4.08 19.07
C GLY A 9 -7.85 5.51 18.74
N TYR A 10 -8.01 5.83 17.46
CA TYR A 10 -8.49 7.12 16.99
C TYR A 10 -9.89 7.01 16.37
N SER A 11 -10.53 8.15 16.20
CA SER A 11 -11.88 8.25 15.64
C SER A 11 -11.85 8.31 14.12
N LEU A 12 -13.01 8.15 13.48
CA LEU A 12 -13.15 8.27 12.02
C LEU A 12 -12.67 9.62 11.48
N SER A 13 -12.78 10.69 12.28
CA SER A 13 -12.35 12.02 11.85
C SER A 13 -10.84 12.18 11.79
N ASP A 14 -10.10 11.28 12.43
CA ASP A 14 -8.64 11.27 12.43
C ASP A 14 -8.08 10.43 11.27
N ASP A 15 -8.93 9.86 10.42
CA ASP A 15 -8.49 9.07 9.26
C ASP A 15 -7.71 9.98 8.29
N THR A 16 -6.47 9.60 7.96
CA THR A 16 -5.60 10.39 7.08
C THR A 16 -5.34 9.68 5.76
N TRP A 17 -5.13 10.48 4.71
CA TRP A 17 -4.71 9.97 3.40
C TRP A 17 -3.19 9.86 3.34
N GLU A 18 -2.68 8.64 3.45
CA GLU A 18 -1.24 8.36 3.38
C GLU A 18 -0.84 7.86 1.98
N TRP A 19 0.39 8.19 1.59
CA TRP A 19 0.99 7.60 0.39
C TRP A 19 1.39 6.16 0.65
N GLU A 20 1.30 5.34 -0.39
CA GLU A 20 1.75 3.95 -0.34
C GLU A 20 3.18 3.79 0.21
N ASP A 21 4.09 4.66 -0.20
CA ASP A 21 5.49 4.63 0.21
C ASP A 21 5.66 4.92 1.72
N ASN A 22 4.74 5.69 2.32
CA ASN A 22 4.73 5.94 3.77
C ASN A 22 4.28 4.71 4.57
N LEU A 23 3.62 3.74 3.92
CA LEU A 23 3.06 2.54 4.55
C LEU A 23 4.01 1.34 4.43
N GLU A 24 5.28 1.56 4.14
CA GLU A 24 6.30 0.50 3.97
C GLU A 24 6.34 -0.46 5.17
N TYR A 25 6.21 0.07 6.39
CA TYR A 25 6.16 -0.73 7.62
C TYR A 25 4.86 -1.52 7.83
N SER A 26 3.82 -1.25 7.03
CA SER A 26 2.52 -1.93 7.03
C SER A 26 2.30 -2.78 5.76
N GLY A 27 3.39 -3.22 5.14
CA GLY A 27 3.36 -3.91 3.84
C GLY A 27 2.47 -5.17 3.78
N GLU A 28 2.35 -5.92 4.86
CA GLU A 28 1.48 -7.11 4.90
C GLU A 28 0.00 -6.75 4.83
N LEU A 29 -0.44 -5.80 5.67
CA LEU A 29 -1.81 -5.27 5.66
C LEU A 29 -2.17 -4.69 4.29
N LEU A 30 -1.24 -3.92 3.71
CA LEU A 30 -1.43 -3.33 2.41
C LEU A 30 -1.53 -4.40 1.30
N ARG A 31 -0.70 -5.46 1.37
CA ARG A 31 -0.75 -6.59 0.43
C ARG A 31 -2.08 -7.33 0.52
N GLU A 32 -2.55 -7.62 1.73
CA GLU A 32 -3.84 -8.26 1.95
C GLU A 32 -5.00 -7.41 1.42
N TYR A 33 -5.01 -6.11 1.74
CA TYR A 33 -6.00 -5.18 1.24
C TYR A 33 -6.01 -5.14 -0.30
N LYS A 34 -4.84 -5.06 -0.93
CA LYS A 34 -4.71 -5.07 -2.39
C LYS A 34 -5.24 -6.36 -3.00
N ASN A 35 -4.85 -7.51 -2.44
CA ASN A 35 -5.31 -8.82 -2.91
C ASN A 35 -6.82 -8.98 -2.78
N ALA A 36 -7.40 -8.62 -1.63
CA ALA A 36 -8.84 -8.71 -1.37
C ALA A 36 -9.66 -7.83 -2.32
N ASN A 37 -9.17 -6.63 -2.64
CA ASN A 37 -9.82 -5.70 -3.56
C ASN A 37 -9.45 -5.93 -5.03
N LYS A 38 -8.70 -7.01 -5.35
CA LYS A 38 -8.17 -7.30 -6.69
C LYS A 38 -7.41 -6.11 -7.30
N LEU A 39 -6.82 -5.29 -6.44
CA LEU A 39 -5.88 -4.24 -6.82
C LEU A 39 -4.53 -4.91 -7.11
N LEU A 40 -4.50 -5.72 -8.18
CA LEU A 40 -3.26 -6.25 -8.70
C LEU A 40 -2.40 -5.05 -9.13
N GLN A 41 -1.27 -4.87 -8.46
CA GLN A 41 -0.16 -4.19 -9.10
C GLN A 41 0.31 -5.18 -10.16
N ASP A 42 -0.05 -4.95 -11.43
CA ASP A 42 0.59 -5.58 -12.57
C ASP A 42 2.05 -5.11 -12.62
N ASN A 43 2.84 -5.66 -11.70
CA ASN A 43 4.28 -5.69 -11.76
C ASN A 43 4.68 -7.09 -12.27
N ALA A 44 4.02 -7.56 -13.32
CA ALA A 44 4.57 -8.60 -14.16
C ALA A 44 5.83 -8.02 -14.85
N GLY A 45 6.97 -8.17 -14.17
CA GLY A 45 8.30 -8.07 -14.78
C GLY A 45 8.68 -6.68 -15.30
N THR A 46 9.37 -5.91 -14.47
CA THR A 46 10.64 -5.35 -14.92
C THR A 46 11.58 -5.29 -13.74
N ARG A 47 12.12 -6.47 -13.42
CA ARG A 47 13.47 -6.59 -12.89
C ARG A 47 14.36 -5.82 -13.85
N PHE A 48 14.61 -4.55 -13.61
CA PHE A 48 15.68 -3.82 -14.25
C PHE A 48 16.97 -4.56 -13.88
N LYS A 49 17.41 -5.46 -14.76
CA LYS A 49 18.79 -5.93 -14.73
C LYS A 49 19.59 -4.83 -15.43
N PRO A 50 20.48 -4.12 -14.73
CA PRO A 50 21.44 -3.27 -15.42
C PRO A 50 22.26 -4.19 -16.32
N ILE A 51 22.24 -3.94 -17.62
CA ILE A 51 23.21 -4.53 -18.53
C ILE A 51 24.50 -3.75 -18.26
N LYS A 52 25.49 -4.41 -17.67
CA LYS A 52 26.87 -3.98 -17.71
C LYS A 52 27.73 -5.19 -18.08
#